data_AF-G5SPX0-F1
#
_entry.id   AF-G5SPX0-F1
#
_cell.length_a   1.000
_cell.length_b   1.000
_cell.length_c   1.000
_cell.angle_alpha   90.00
_cell.angle_beta   90.00
_cell.angle_gamma   90.00
#
_symmetry.space_group_name_H-M   'P 1'
#
loop_
_entity.id
_entity.type
_entity.pdbx_description
1 polymer ?
#
loop_
_entity_poly.entity_id
_entity_poly.type
_entity_poly.pdbx_seq_one_letter_code
_entity_poly.pdbx_strand_id
1 'polypeptide(L)'
;MDIEQIRAYCLSKPHATEDFPFDETTLVFRVMNKIFASIGLDNVDWFCLKCDPEYAIELREHYTGITGAWHWNKKYWNQIAITHGDVPDALIRSLIDHSYNEVVKKLPRKLRDQLKEEE
;
A
#
# COMPACT_ATOMS: atom_id res chain seq x y z
N MET A 1 -13.67 5.32 1.48
CA MET A 1 -12.64 6.10 0.76
C MET A 1 -12.77 5.71 -0.69
N ASP A 2 -12.63 6.66 -1.60
CA ASP A 2 -12.54 6.36 -3.04
C ASP A 2 -11.06 6.26 -3.51
N ILE A 3 -10.88 5.93 -4.78
CA ILE A 3 -9.55 5.70 -5.37
C ILE A 3 -8.69 6.96 -5.39
N GLU A 4 -9.28 8.13 -5.62
CA GLU A 4 -8.57 9.41 -5.64
C GLU A 4 -8.12 9.81 -4.24
N GLN A 5 -8.96 9.56 -3.23
CA GLN A 5 -8.61 9.76 -1.83
C GLN A 5 -7.47 8.82 -1.39
N ILE A 6 -7.48 7.57 -1.85
CA ILE A 6 -6.39 6.61 -1.59
C ILE A 6 -5.10 7.09 -2.26
N ARG A 7 -5.14 7.46 -3.54
CA ARG A 7 -4.00 8.01 -4.27
C ARG A 7 -3.43 9.25 -3.57
N ALA A 8 -4.28 10.21 -3.23
CA ALA A 8 -3.88 11.43 -2.53
C ALA A 8 -3.24 11.12 -1.16
N TYR A 9 -3.75 10.13 -0.43
CA TYR A 9 -3.19 9.75 0.88
C TYR A 9 -1.86 8.99 0.76
N CYS A 10 -1.68 8.18 -0.28
CA CYS A 10 -0.39 7.58 -0.60
C CYS A 10 0.66 8.66 -0.93
N LEU A 11 0.28 9.65 -1.75
CA LEU A 11 1.17 10.76 -2.13
C LEU A 11 1.43 11.76 -1.00
N SER A 12 0.59 11.79 0.04
CA SER A 12 0.83 12.61 1.22
C SER A 12 1.93 12.05 2.12
N LYS A 13 2.48 10.86 1.84
CA LYS A 13 3.59 10.29 2.61
C LYS A 13 4.91 10.97 2.23
N PRO A 14 5.82 11.19 3.19
CA PRO A 14 7.12 11.79 2.88
C PRO A 14 7.83 11.03 1.76
N HIS A 15 8.33 11.78 0.78
CA HIS A 15 9.02 11.23 -0.40
C HIS A 15 8.24 10.17 -1.18
N ALA A 16 6.91 10.19 -1.10
CA ALA A 16 6.09 9.33 -1.93
C ALA A 16 6.11 9.80 -3.37
N THR A 17 6.33 8.87 -4.29
CA THR A 17 6.22 9.09 -5.72
C THR A 17 5.28 8.05 -6.31
N GLU A 18 4.76 8.31 -7.51
CA GLU A 18 4.01 7.33 -8.28
C GLU A 18 4.57 7.16 -9.69
N ASP A 19 4.47 5.96 -10.23
CA ASP A 19 4.95 5.58 -11.56
C ASP A 19 4.25 4.33 -12.09
N PHE A 20 4.55 3.98 -13.34
CA PHE A 20 3.99 2.85 -14.10
C PHE A 20 5.12 1.89 -14.52
N PRO A 21 5.68 1.10 -13.58
CA PRO A 21 6.90 0.34 -13.85
C PRO A 21 6.67 -0.98 -14.61
N PHE A 22 5.42 -1.43 -14.70
CA PHE A 22 5.06 -2.72 -15.27
C PHE A 22 4.35 -2.56 -16.62
N ASP A 23 3.39 -1.64 -16.69
CA ASP A 23 2.52 -1.36 -17.84
C ASP A 23 1.84 0.00 -17.63
N GLU A 24 0.99 0.42 -18.58
CA GLU A 24 0.32 1.74 -18.58
C GLU A 24 -0.89 1.83 -17.62
N THR A 25 -1.24 0.74 -16.94
CA THR A 25 -2.46 0.63 -16.11
C THR A 25 -2.18 0.29 -14.65
N THR A 26 -1.00 -0.22 -14.32
CA THR A 26 -0.60 -0.56 -12.95
C THR A 26 0.13 0.62 -12.31
N LEU A 27 -0.64 1.50 -11.67
CA LEU A 27 -0.08 2.59 -10.88
C LEU A 27 0.55 2.02 -9.61
N VAL A 28 1.80 2.39 -9.32
CA VAL A 28 2.45 2.03 -8.05
C VAL A 28 2.88 3.27 -7.30
N PHE A 29 2.95 3.15 -5.98
CA PHE A 29 3.47 4.18 -5.09
C PHE A 29 4.75 3.71 -4.42
N ARG A 30 5.76 4.59 -4.39
CA ARG A 30 7.08 4.28 -3.85
C ARG A 30 7.51 5.26 -2.79
N VAL A 31 8.34 4.76 -1.89
CA VAL A 31 9.21 5.57 -1.03
C VAL A 31 10.64 5.14 -1.31
N MET A 32 11.52 6.09 -1.63
CA MET A 32 12.93 5.82 -1.94
C MET A 32 13.11 4.66 -2.96
N ASN A 33 12.36 4.72 -4.07
CA ASN A 33 12.31 3.72 -5.15
C ASN A 33 11.75 2.32 -4.77
N LYS A 34 11.23 2.13 -3.55
CA LYS A 34 10.62 0.87 -3.11
C LYS A 34 9.11 0.98 -3.05
N ILE A 35 8.42 0.03 -3.68
CA ILE A 35 6.94 0.02 -3.78
C ILE A 35 6.32 -0.34 -2.43
N PHE A 36 5.34 0.44 -2.00
CA PHE A 36 4.51 0.16 -0.83
C PHE A 36 3.02 0.01 -1.19
N ALA A 37 2.53 0.62 -2.26
CA ALA A 37 1.14 0.48 -2.68
C ALA A 37 1.02 0.34 -4.20
N SER A 38 -0.10 -0.22 -4.67
CA SER A 38 -0.42 -0.30 -6.10
C SER A 38 -1.93 -0.30 -6.35
N ILE A 39 -2.34 0.34 -7.44
CA ILE A 39 -3.71 0.42 -7.93
C ILE A 39 -3.71 -0.08 -9.39
N GLY A 40 -4.63 -0.98 -9.72
CA GLY A 40 -4.92 -1.32 -11.12
C GLY A 40 -5.96 -0.35 -11.67
N LEU A 41 -5.63 0.41 -12.71
CA LEU A 41 -6.56 1.35 -13.35
C LEU A 41 -7.59 0.63 -14.24
N ASP A 42 -7.30 -0.60 -14.63
CA ASP A 42 -8.22 -1.54 -15.29
C ASP A 42 -9.21 -2.18 -14.30
N ASN A 43 -8.87 -2.23 -13.01
CA ASN A 43 -9.69 -2.73 -11.92
C ASN A 43 -9.54 -1.87 -10.66
N VAL A 44 -10.23 -0.73 -10.65
CA VAL A 44 -10.18 0.26 -9.57
C VAL A 44 -10.94 -0.16 -8.30
N ASP A 45 -11.53 -1.35 -8.28
CA ASP A 45 -12.19 -1.86 -7.08
C ASP A 45 -11.19 -2.35 -6.02
N TRP A 46 -9.93 -2.56 -6.41
CA TRP A 46 -8.90 -3.12 -5.56
C TRP A 46 -7.66 -2.24 -5.53
N PHE A 47 -7.01 -2.23 -4.38
CA PHE A 47 -5.65 -1.72 -4.25
C PHE A 47 -4.81 -2.68 -3.40
N CYS A 48 -3.53 -2.74 -3.71
CA CYS A 48 -2.57 -3.65 -3.08
C CYS A 48 -1.67 -2.89 -2.12
N LEU A 49 -1.47 -3.45 -0.92
CA LEU A 49 -0.57 -2.90 0.10
C LEU A 49 0.40 -3.95 0.61
N LYS A 50 1.63 -3.51 0.89
CA LYS A 50 2.60 -4.30 1.64
C LYS A 50 2.13 -4.44 3.09
N CYS A 51 2.43 -5.58 3.69
CA CYS A 51 2.05 -5.88 5.06
C CYS A 51 3.10 -6.78 5.71
N ASP A 52 3.24 -6.63 7.02
CA ASP A 52 3.82 -7.66 7.89
C ASP A 52 3.08 -9.00 7.71
N PRO A 53 3.77 -10.15 7.65
CA PRO A 53 3.13 -11.45 7.40
C PRO A 53 2.11 -11.89 8.43
N GLU A 54 2.35 -11.65 9.71
CA GLU A 54 1.46 -12.10 10.79
C GLU A 54 0.19 -11.25 10.77
N TYR A 55 0.37 -9.93 10.65
CA TYR A 55 -0.76 -9.01 10.51
C TYR A 55 -1.55 -9.24 9.21
N ALA A 56 -0.89 -9.66 8.13
CA ALA A 56 -1.58 -9.97 6.88
C ALA A 56 -2.55 -11.15 7.02
N ILE A 57 -2.22 -12.14 7.85
CA ILE A 57 -3.10 -13.29 8.13
C ILE A 57 -4.29 -12.82 8.97
N GLU A 58 -4.03 -12.11 10.07
CA GLU A 58 -5.07 -11.57 10.95
C GLU A 58 -6.10 -10.76 10.17
N LEU A 59 -5.66 -9.84 9.30
CA LEU A 59 -6.55 -9.00 8.51
C LEU A 59 -7.48 -9.80 7.59
N ARG A 60 -6.98 -10.88 6.97
CA ARG A 60 -7.78 -11.74 6.08
C ARG A 60 -8.77 -12.62 6.82
N GLU A 61 -8.52 -12.89 8.10
CA GLU A 61 -9.45 -13.61 8.96
C GLU A 61 -10.58 -12.70 9.47
N HIS A 62 -10.29 -11.42 9.68
CA HIS A 62 -11.23 -10.46 10.26
C HIS A 62 -12.09 -9.73 9.22
N TYR A 63 -11.58 -9.54 7.99
CA TYR A 63 -12.25 -8.73 6.96
C TYR A 63 -12.41 -9.51 5.66
N THR A 64 -13.66 -9.65 5.22
CA THR A 64 -14.00 -10.24 3.92
C THR A 64 -13.48 -9.41 2.74
N GLY A 65 -13.32 -8.10 2.93
CA GLY A 65 -12.75 -7.20 1.93
C GLY A 65 -11.23 -7.25 1.81
N ILE A 66 -10.52 -8.06 2.61
CA ILE A 66 -9.06 -8.18 2.56
C ILE A 66 -8.66 -9.60 2.16
N THR A 67 -7.94 -9.71 1.04
CA THR A 67 -7.47 -11.02 0.54
C THR A 67 -6.01 -10.96 0.14
N GLY A 68 -5.42 -12.11 -0.18
CA GLY A 68 -4.05 -12.16 -0.68
C GLY A 68 -3.94 -11.53 -2.06
N ALA A 69 -3.04 -10.56 -2.22
CA ALA A 69 -2.91 -9.80 -3.47
C ALA A 69 -2.56 -10.69 -4.67
N TRP A 70 -3.32 -10.53 -5.75
CA TRP A 70 -3.06 -11.12 -7.05
C TRP A 70 -1.79 -10.51 -7.67
N HIS A 71 -1.01 -11.29 -8.43
CA HIS A 71 0.36 -10.96 -8.91
C HIS A 71 1.44 -10.59 -7.88
N TRP A 72 1.09 -10.31 -6.62
CA TRP A 72 2.04 -10.05 -5.55
C TRP A 72 2.31 -11.29 -4.70
N ASN A 73 3.41 -11.23 -3.91
CA ASN A 73 3.69 -12.26 -2.92
C ASN A 73 2.69 -12.16 -1.75
N LYS A 74 1.72 -13.08 -1.71
CA LYS A 74 0.64 -13.16 -0.73
C LYS A 74 1.10 -13.36 0.71
N LYS A 75 2.37 -13.64 0.97
CA LYS A 75 2.90 -13.58 2.35
C LYS A 75 3.03 -12.14 2.85
N TYR A 76 3.33 -11.19 1.96
CA TYR A 76 3.67 -9.81 2.32
C TYR A 76 2.74 -8.77 1.71
N TRP A 77 1.73 -9.18 0.95
CA TRP A 77 0.87 -8.28 0.22
C TRP A 77 -0.60 -8.69 0.32
N ASN A 78 -1.44 -7.71 0.64
CA ASN A 78 -2.89 -7.80 0.65
C ASN A 78 -3.47 -6.96 -0.48
N GLN A 79 -4.57 -7.43 -1.06
CA GLN A 79 -5.46 -6.57 -1.84
C GLN A 79 -6.69 -6.28 -0.99
N ILE A 80 -7.16 -5.03 -1.07
CA ILE A 80 -8.25 -4.52 -0.26
C ILE A 80 -9.33 -4.01 -1.20
N ALA A 81 -10.56 -4.47 -1.00
CA ALA A 81 -11.72 -4.03 -1.76
C ALA A 81 -12.12 -2.62 -1.34
N ILE A 82 -12.30 -1.73 -2.31
CA ILE A 82 -12.68 -0.32 -2.11
C ILE A 82 -14.20 -0.18 -2.11
N THR A 83 -14.88 -0.86 -3.04
CA THR A 83 -16.31 -0.67 -3.32
C THR A 83 -17.20 -1.75 -2.70
N HIS A 84 -16.65 -2.91 -2.34
CA HIS A 84 -17.45 -4.09 -1.99
C HIS A 84 -16.89 -4.93 -0.82
N GLY A 85 -16.34 -4.26 0.20
CA GLY A 85 -15.79 -4.89 1.40
C GLY A 85 -16.34 -4.34 2.72
N ASP A 86 -15.95 -4.97 3.81
CA ASP A 86 -16.25 -4.61 5.20
C ASP A 86 -15.13 -3.80 5.88
N VAL A 87 -14.22 -3.22 5.08
CA VAL A 87 -13.01 -2.54 5.56
C VAL A 87 -13.31 -1.05 5.80
N PRO A 88 -13.24 -0.56 7.05
CA PRO A 88 -13.51 0.85 7.33
C PRO A 88 -12.42 1.78 6.77
N ASP A 89 -12.82 2.99 6.37
CA ASP A 89 -11.91 4.03 5.87
C ASP A 89 -10.73 4.33 6.79
N ALA A 90 -10.97 4.35 8.10
CA ALA A 90 -9.92 4.57 9.09
C ALA A 90 -8.87 3.43 9.08
N LEU A 91 -9.31 2.19 8.85
CA LEU A 91 -8.42 1.06 8.70
C LEU A 91 -7.65 1.15 7.38
N ILE A 92 -8.28 1.53 6.27
CA ILE A 92 -7.58 1.75 4.99
C ILE A 92 -6.41 2.71 5.17
N ARG A 93 -6.62 3.86 5.83
CA ARG A 93 -5.54 4.82 6.13
C ARG A 93 -4.44 4.19 6.96
N SER A 94 -4.82 3.48 8.03
CA SER A 94 -3.87 2.79 8.92
C SER A 94 -3.05 1.72 8.19
N LEU A 95 -3.65 1.01 7.24
CA LEU A 95 -2.97 0.01 6.41
C LEU A 95 -2.00 0.65 5.42
N ILE A 96 -2.35 1.80 4.83
CA ILE A 96 -1.42 2.57 3.98
C ILE A 96 -0.21 3.02 4.81
N ASP A 97 -0.44 3.52 6.03
CA ASP A 97 0.62 3.93 6.96
C ASP A 97 1.52 2.75 7.33
N HIS A 98 0.93 1.61 7.67
CA HIS A 98 1.64 0.36 7.95
C HIS A 98 2.49 -0.08 6.76
N SER A 99 1.92 -0.09 5.57
CA SER A 99 2.61 -0.49 4.34
C SER A 99 3.85 0.38 4.06
N TYR A 100 3.67 1.70 4.14
CA TYR A 100 4.76 2.66 4.00
C TYR A 100 5.87 2.39 5.05
N ASN A 101 5.48 2.24 6.32
CA ASN A 101 6.40 1.96 7.41
C ASN A 101 7.15 0.63 7.24
N GLU A 102 6.48 -0.42 6.75
CA GLU A 102 7.10 -1.72 6.47
C GLU A 102 8.18 -1.64 5.38
N VAL A 103 8.00 -0.76 4.40
CA VAL A 103 9.04 -0.47 3.41
C VAL A 103 10.17 0.34 4.03
N VAL A 104 9.86 1.43 4.74
CA VAL A 104 10.86 2.31 5.37
C VAL A 104 11.74 1.56 6.36
N LYS A 105 11.17 0.69 7.21
CA LYS A 105 11.92 -0.14 8.17
C LYS A 105 13.01 -0.96 7.48
N LYS A 106 12.76 -1.44 6.27
CA LYS A 106 13.65 -2.29 5.47
C LYS A 106 14.65 -1.50 4.60
N LEU A 107 14.57 -0.17 4.59
CA LEU A 107 15.55 0.66 3.90
C LEU A 107 16.91 0.67 4.63
N PRO A 108 18.03 0.77 3.90
CA PRO A 108 19.34 1.05 4.48
C PRO A 108 19.32 2.30 5.37
N ARG A 109 20.13 2.28 6.43
CA ARG A 109 20.18 3.38 7.41
C ARG A 109 20.32 4.76 6.76
N LYS A 110 21.22 4.91 5.77
CA LYS A 110 21.44 6.16 5.05
C LYS A 110 20.15 6.74 4.43
N LEU A 111 19.31 5.90 3.83
CA LEU A 111 18.04 6.36 3.24
C LEU A 111 17.00 6.70 4.30
N ARG A 112 17.00 6.00 5.44
CA ARG A 112 16.11 6.33 6.56
C ARG A 112 16.50 7.63 7.26
N ASP A 113 17.79 7.95 7.30
CA ASP A 113 18.28 9.20 7.88
C ASP A 113 17.88 10.38 6.97
N GLN A 114 17.98 10.24 5.65
CA GLN A 114 17.45 11.24 4.68
C GLN A 114 15.97 11.54 4.88
N LEU A 115 15.13 10.52 5.14
CA LEU A 115 13.71 10.71 5.42
C LEU A 115 13.43 11.55 6.67
N LYS A 116 14.34 11.58 7.65
CA LYS A 116 14.18 12.30 8.92
C LYS A 116 14.71 13.73 8.88
N GLU A 117 15.62 14.02 7.97
CA GLU A 117 16.23 15.35 7.84
C GLU A 117 15.31 16.35 7.14
N GLU A 118 14.22 15.89 6.53
CA GLU A 118 13.24 16.69 5.79
C GLU A 118 11.85 16.79 6.46
N GLU A 119 11.67 16.22 7.66
CA GLU A 119 10.49 16.41 8.55
C GLU A 119 10.67 17.59 9.52
#